data_AF-A0A820QP56-F1
#
_entry.id   AF-A0A820QP56-F1
#
_cell.length_a   1.000
_cell.length_b   1.000
_cell.length_c   1.000
_cell.angle_alpha   90.00
_cell.angle_beta   90.00
_cell.angle_gamma   90.00
#
_symmetry.space_group_name_H-M   'P 1'
#
loop_
_entity.id
_entity.type
_entity.pdbx_description
1 polymer ?
#
loop_
_entity_poly.entity_id
_entity_poly.type
_entity_poly.pdbx_seq_one_letter_code
_entity_poly.pdbx_strand_id
1 'polypeptide(L)'
;KKILSKELDQIPLFEHATTIDKSITVDYLYKIDEEKGKDILTNLLILIKNIQIQNDELVLNQLNNSLEELTFGGFTLDKDSLNQLKDKPFDQWKNILKDHTERQFHELSVEQLIELMNEKTGKGKINEPIKHLLKGQPDETKIHKLLERIYSFYGKRFNEKEKTLKYEEEKSKICISLSGKSIMDWTKVDIGQWADKLREEKRSNQEYFHWDREYVPEMMAVIVRAVELYHGYHPRNFQLIALGIFLEPYGREKGRLGNISTGEGKSLITAMLAAAQALIDKNVDIVTSSQVLAIRNASDDPEEGYKEFFHLFGLKINNNCDDACENPRTGQIERKERYLQNEIIYGETAYFQRDILLTIFFSKDIRDRIGDILLVDEVDNMVIDNAEKTLYISHGTTDMRHLRDLFIQI
;
A
#
# COMPACT_ATOMS: atom_id res chain seq x y z
N LYS A 1 0.80 13.12 25.33
CA LYS A 1 1.10 11.70 25.63
C LYS A 1 1.40 11.40 27.11
N LYS A 2 2.47 11.92 27.73
CA LYS A 2 2.85 11.59 29.13
C LYS A 2 1.77 11.91 30.19
N ILE A 3 1.07 13.03 30.05
CA ILE A 3 -0.03 13.43 30.95
C ILE A 3 -1.23 12.48 30.78
N LEU A 4 -1.63 12.20 29.53
CA LEU A 4 -2.72 11.27 29.21
C LEU A 4 -2.47 9.85 29.67
N SER A 5 -1.24 9.36 29.54
CA SER A 5 -0.86 8.05 30.09
C SER A 5 -1.11 7.97 31.60
N LYS A 6 -0.86 9.06 32.34
CA LYS A 6 -1.03 9.12 33.80
C LYS A 6 -2.50 9.19 34.21
N GLU A 7 -3.36 9.77 33.38
CA GLU A 7 -4.82 9.81 33.59
C GLU A 7 -5.47 8.46 33.27
N LEU A 8 -4.98 7.75 32.24
CA LEU A 8 -5.41 6.39 31.88
C LEU A 8 -5.07 5.36 32.97
N ASP A 9 -3.93 5.53 33.65
CA ASP A 9 -3.54 4.70 34.79
C ASP A 9 -4.55 4.77 35.97
N GLN A 10 -5.42 5.78 36.00
CA GLN A 10 -6.47 5.94 37.03
C GLN A 10 -7.83 5.39 36.60
N ILE A 11 -7.94 4.80 35.40
CA ILE A 11 -9.17 4.22 34.87
C ILE A 11 -9.04 2.70 34.97
N PRO A 12 -9.88 2.02 35.79
CA PRO A 12 -9.77 0.57 36.03
C PRO A 12 -9.78 -0.27 34.74
N LEU A 13 -10.46 0.22 33.70
CA LEU A 13 -10.52 -0.39 32.37
C LEU A 13 -9.14 -0.56 31.70
N PHE A 14 -8.18 0.31 32.00
CA PHE A 14 -6.85 0.34 31.36
C PHE A 14 -5.72 -0.17 32.26
N GLU A 15 -6.01 -0.49 33.52
CA GLU A 15 -5.03 -1.02 34.49
C GLU A 15 -4.45 -2.38 34.04
N HIS A 16 -5.23 -3.20 33.33
CA HIS A 16 -4.82 -4.51 32.82
C HIS A 16 -4.38 -4.53 31.34
N ALA A 17 -4.60 -3.44 30.59
CA ALA A 17 -4.12 -3.27 29.21
C ALA A 17 -2.65 -2.81 29.14
N THR A 18 -2.00 -2.73 30.29
CA THR A 18 -0.68 -2.14 30.55
C THR A 18 0.49 -2.83 29.83
N THR A 19 0.30 -4.01 29.25
CA THR A 19 1.38 -4.81 28.66
C THR A 19 1.31 -4.99 27.14
N ILE A 20 0.22 -4.66 26.46
CA ILE A 20 0.06 -5.00 25.03
C ILE A 20 -0.22 -3.77 24.16
N ASP A 21 -1.06 -2.82 24.59
CA ASP A 21 -1.66 -1.85 23.66
C ASP A 21 -1.61 -0.38 24.10
N LYS A 22 -0.73 -0.08 25.06
CA LYS A 22 -0.61 1.25 25.67
C LYS A 22 -0.17 2.32 24.68
N SER A 23 0.63 1.96 23.67
CA SER A 23 1.08 2.93 22.65
C SER A 23 -0.07 3.35 21.75
N ILE A 24 -0.79 2.38 21.17
CA ILE A 24 -1.82 2.61 20.16
C ILE A 24 -2.99 3.39 20.77
N THR A 25 -3.45 2.99 21.96
CA THR A 25 -4.54 3.68 22.66
C THR A 25 -4.16 5.12 23.03
N VAL A 26 -2.93 5.34 23.48
CA VAL A 26 -2.42 6.69 23.80
C VAL A 26 -2.24 7.53 22.54
N ASP A 27 -1.86 6.92 21.42
CA ASP A 27 -1.69 7.60 20.13
C ASP A 27 -3.04 8.05 19.55
N TYR A 28 -4.08 7.23 19.66
CA TYR A 28 -5.45 7.59 19.28
C TYR A 28 -6.03 8.70 20.17
N LEU A 29 -5.90 8.58 21.49
CA LEU A 29 -6.40 9.60 22.43
C LEU A 29 -5.61 10.92 22.33
N TYR A 30 -4.32 10.84 21.97
CA TYR A 30 -3.51 12.02 21.70
C TYR A 30 -3.92 12.73 20.42
N LYS A 31 -4.25 11.99 19.34
CA LYS A 31 -4.84 12.58 18.13
C LYS A 31 -6.17 13.28 18.41
N ILE A 32 -7.03 12.69 19.26
CA ILE A 32 -8.29 13.32 19.68
C ILE A 32 -8.05 14.61 20.48
N ASP A 33 -7.06 14.63 21.40
CA ASP A 33 -6.66 15.84 22.13
C ASP A 33 -6.17 16.96 21.20
N GLU A 34 -5.33 16.60 20.23
CA GLU A 34 -4.70 17.51 19.28
C GLU A 34 -5.71 18.11 18.28
N GLU A 35 -6.64 17.30 17.77
CA GLU A 35 -7.59 17.71 16.74
C GLU A 35 -8.89 18.32 17.29
N LYS A 36 -9.34 17.91 18.48
CA LYS A 36 -10.66 18.25 19.03
C LYS A 36 -10.60 18.98 20.37
N GLY A 37 -9.44 19.01 21.01
CA GLY A 37 -9.21 19.77 22.24
C GLY A 37 -9.55 19.01 23.53
N LYS A 38 -8.90 19.45 24.60
CA LYS A 38 -8.81 18.76 25.89
C LYS A 38 -10.15 18.59 26.63
N ASP A 39 -11.10 19.49 26.40
CA ASP A 39 -12.41 19.46 27.05
C ASP A 39 -13.26 18.29 26.54
N ILE A 40 -13.17 17.96 25.25
CA ILE A 40 -13.89 16.84 24.63
C ILE A 40 -13.34 15.51 25.14
N LEU A 41 -12.01 15.39 25.22
CA LEU A 41 -11.34 14.22 25.78
C LEU A 41 -11.67 14.01 27.26
N THR A 42 -11.73 15.09 28.03
CA THR A 42 -12.08 15.05 29.45
C THR A 42 -13.53 14.59 29.64
N ASN A 43 -14.46 15.11 28.84
CA ASN A 43 -15.86 14.68 28.86
C ASN A 43 -16.02 13.21 28.45
N LEU A 44 -15.25 12.74 27.46
CA LEU A 44 -15.23 11.33 27.05
C LEU A 44 -14.78 10.40 28.18
N LEU A 45 -13.67 10.74 28.84
CA LEU A 45 -13.13 9.97 29.96
C LEU A 45 -14.08 9.96 31.16
N ILE A 46 -14.80 11.06 31.39
CA ILE A 46 -15.86 11.14 32.40
C ILE A 46 -17.05 10.25 32.02
N LEU A 47 -17.46 10.25 30.74
CA LEU A 47 -18.56 9.42 30.24
C LEU A 47 -18.24 7.93 30.42
N ILE A 48 -17.05 7.49 29.99
CA ILE A 48 -16.56 6.11 30.15
C ILE A 48 -16.47 5.72 31.64
N LYS A 49 -16.01 6.62 32.51
CA LYS A 49 -15.96 6.40 33.97
C LYS A 49 -17.34 6.28 34.62
N ASN A 50 -18.36 6.93 34.06
CA ASN A 50 -19.69 7.06 34.66
C ASN A 50 -20.73 6.07 34.10
N ILE A 51 -20.37 5.17 33.18
CA ILE A 51 -21.27 4.10 32.73
C ILE A 51 -21.48 3.14 33.90
N GLN A 52 -22.53 3.37 34.69
CA GLN A 52 -23.12 2.36 35.56
C GLN A 52 -23.99 1.45 34.70
N ILE A 53 -23.72 0.15 34.74
CA ILE A 53 -24.42 -0.89 33.96
C ILE A 53 -25.83 -1.09 34.54
N GLN A 54 -26.75 -0.16 34.27
CA GLN A 54 -28.19 -0.34 34.46
C GLN A 54 -28.97 0.44 33.38
N ASN A 55 -29.75 -0.32 32.60
CA ASN A 55 -30.63 0.03 31.46
C ASN A 55 -30.01 -0.04 30.05
N ASP A 56 -30.57 -0.98 29.26
CA ASP A 56 -29.86 -1.78 28.26
C ASP A 56 -29.92 -1.32 26.80
N GLU A 57 -30.78 -0.37 26.40
CA GLU A 57 -30.93 -0.01 24.96
C GLU A 57 -30.47 1.40 24.60
N LEU A 58 -30.71 2.39 25.47
CA LEU A 58 -30.37 3.79 25.17
C LEU A 58 -28.87 4.06 25.29
N VAL A 59 -28.23 3.47 26.30
CA VAL A 59 -26.79 3.56 26.54
C VAL A 59 -26.01 2.83 25.43
N LEU A 60 -26.57 1.75 24.90
CA LEU A 60 -25.98 0.94 23.84
C LEU A 60 -25.91 1.70 22.51
N ASN A 61 -27.00 2.38 22.14
CA ASN A 61 -27.03 3.25 20.96
C ASN A 61 -26.17 4.51 21.14
N GLN A 62 -26.11 5.07 22.35
CA GLN A 62 -25.24 6.22 22.63
C GLN A 62 -23.75 5.85 22.59
N LEU A 63 -23.37 4.68 23.11
CA LEU A 63 -21.99 4.20 23.08
C LEU A 63 -21.57 3.86 21.65
N ASN A 64 -22.42 3.16 20.88
CA ASN A 64 -22.13 2.84 19.48
C ASN A 64 -22.10 4.09 18.60
N ASN A 65 -23.06 5.01 18.70
CA ASN A 65 -23.02 6.26 17.93
C ASN A 65 -21.79 7.10 18.29
N SER A 66 -21.40 7.14 19.57
CA SER A 66 -20.18 7.85 20.00
C SER A 66 -18.93 7.17 19.45
N LEU A 67 -18.81 5.85 19.54
CA LEU A 67 -17.67 5.10 18.98
C LEU A 67 -17.60 5.23 17.45
N GLU A 68 -18.73 5.25 16.77
CA GLU A 68 -18.85 5.40 15.32
C GLU A 68 -18.47 6.83 14.86
N GLU A 69 -18.92 7.87 15.58
CA GLU A 69 -18.49 9.26 15.36
C GLU A 69 -17.01 9.51 15.73
N LEU A 70 -16.48 8.83 16.75
CA LEU A 70 -15.12 9.03 17.27
C LEU A 70 -14.05 8.24 16.53
N THR A 71 -14.40 7.11 15.92
CA THR A 71 -13.47 6.27 15.15
C THR A 71 -13.61 6.44 13.64
N PHE A 72 -14.40 7.41 13.18
CA PHE A 72 -14.77 7.57 11.76
C PHE A 72 -15.31 6.25 11.15
N GLY A 73 -16.12 5.51 11.92
CA GLY A 73 -16.68 4.20 11.51
C GLY A 73 -15.74 3.00 11.61
N GLY A 74 -14.58 3.12 12.27
CA GLY A 74 -13.53 2.10 12.29
C GLY A 74 -13.68 0.98 13.33
N PHE A 75 -14.51 1.13 14.37
CA PHE A 75 -14.70 0.08 15.38
C PHE A 75 -16.13 0.06 15.93
N THR A 76 -16.84 -1.05 15.68
CA THR A 76 -18.22 -1.29 16.15
C THR A 76 -18.31 -2.67 16.78
N LEU A 77 -19.01 -2.84 17.90
CA LEU A 77 -19.23 -4.17 18.52
C LEU A 77 -20.56 -4.75 18.06
N ASP A 78 -20.59 -6.02 17.65
CA ASP A 78 -21.83 -6.69 17.25
C ASP A 78 -22.64 -7.09 18.49
N LYS A 79 -23.96 -7.27 18.30
CA LYS A 79 -24.92 -7.51 19.39
C LYS A 79 -24.61 -8.79 20.17
N ASP A 80 -24.08 -9.83 19.51
CA ASP A 80 -23.76 -11.10 20.15
C ASP A 80 -22.47 -11.02 20.96
N SER A 81 -21.45 -10.32 20.45
CA SER A 81 -20.21 -10.04 21.18
C SER A 81 -20.48 -9.19 22.43
N LEU A 82 -21.35 -8.18 22.34
CA LEU A 82 -21.82 -7.40 23.49
C LEU A 82 -22.60 -8.24 24.53
N ASN A 83 -23.50 -9.12 24.08
CA ASN A 83 -24.23 -10.01 24.97
C ASN A 83 -23.31 -11.01 25.69
N GLN A 84 -22.26 -11.48 25.02
CA GLN A 84 -21.26 -12.36 25.65
C GLN A 84 -20.40 -11.62 26.69
N LEU A 85 -20.10 -10.34 26.48
CA LEU A 85 -19.37 -9.50 27.43
C LEU A 85 -20.20 -9.19 28.68
N LYS A 86 -21.52 -9.03 28.52
CA LYS A 86 -22.46 -8.64 29.57
C LYS A 86 -22.47 -9.58 30.78
N ASP A 87 -22.33 -10.88 30.56
CA ASP A 87 -22.45 -11.90 31.60
C ASP A 87 -21.11 -12.44 32.09
N LYS A 88 -19.99 -11.84 31.66
CA LYS A 88 -18.64 -12.33 31.95
C LYS A 88 -17.79 -11.30 32.69
N PRO A 89 -16.97 -11.73 33.67
CA PRO A 89 -16.02 -10.86 34.34
C PRO A 89 -14.97 -10.33 33.34
N PHE A 90 -14.46 -9.13 33.64
CA PHE A 90 -13.59 -8.33 32.78
C PHE A 90 -12.37 -9.11 32.22
N ASP A 91 -11.83 -10.03 33.02
CA ASP A 91 -10.66 -10.87 32.67
C ASP A 91 -10.93 -11.80 31.47
N GLN A 92 -12.20 -12.07 31.15
CA GLN A 92 -12.62 -12.91 30.02
C GLN A 92 -12.98 -12.10 28.76
N TRP A 93 -13.02 -10.77 28.84
CA TRP A 93 -13.37 -9.88 27.72
C TRP A 93 -12.31 -9.92 26.62
N LYS A 94 -11.05 -10.16 26.99
CA LYS A 94 -9.91 -10.22 26.07
C LYS A 94 -10.13 -11.19 24.91
N ASN A 95 -10.66 -12.38 25.20
CA ASN A 95 -10.89 -13.38 24.16
C ASN A 95 -12.09 -13.01 23.29
N ILE A 96 -13.15 -12.42 23.87
CA ILE A 96 -14.35 -12.04 23.12
C ILE A 96 -14.11 -10.84 22.21
N LEU A 97 -13.38 -9.82 22.69
CA LEU A 97 -12.97 -8.68 21.88
C LEU A 97 -11.97 -9.07 20.80
N LYS A 98 -11.06 -10.00 21.10
CA LYS A 98 -10.16 -10.60 20.11
C LYS A 98 -10.96 -11.36 19.05
N ASP A 99 -11.86 -12.25 19.43
CA ASP A 99 -12.74 -13.00 18.52
C ASP A 99 -13.64 -12.08 17.70
N HIS A 100 -14.10 -10.95 18.27
CA HIS A 100 -14.89 -9.93 17.57
C HIS A 100 -14.06 -9.16 16.55
N THR A 101 -12.87 -8.72 16.94
CA THR A 101 -11.94 -8.02 16.04
C THR A 101 -11.50 -8.95 14.90
N GLU A 102 -11.18 -10.21 15.20
CA GLU A 102 -10.89 -11.25 14.20
C GLU A 102 -12.09 -11.54 13.28
N ARG A 103 -13.33 -11.41 13.78
CA ARG A 103 -14.57 -11.48 12.97
C ARG A 103 -14.77 -10.26 12.07
N GLN A 104 -14.44 -9.05 12.52
CA GLN A 104 -14.50 -7.84 11.69
C GLN A 104 -13.44 -7.83 10.59
N PHE A 105 -12.29 -8.45 10.84
CA PHE A 105 -11.23 -8.68 9.86
C PHE A 105 -11.31 -10.08 9.23
N HIS A 106 -12.51 -10.64 9.03
CA HIS A 106 -12.63 -11.89 8.30
C HIS A 106 -12.18 -11.67 6.86
N GLU A 107 -10.96 -12.12 6.54
CA GLU A 107 -10.47 -12.15 5.17
C GLU A 107 -11.44 -12.99 4.34
N LEU A 108 -12.10 -12.35 3.38
CA LEU A 108 -13.00 -13.02 2.45
C LEU A 108 -12.22 -14.13 1.72
N SER A 109 -12.88 -15.26 1.52
CA SER A 109 -12.31 -16.32 0.70
C SER A 109 -12.09 -15.85 -0.74
N VAL A 110 -11.21 -16.52 -1.48
CA VAL A 110 -10.95 -16.19 -2.89
C VAL A 110 -12.24 -16.25 -3.71
N GLU A 111 -13.10 -17.22 -3.44
CA GLU A 111 -14.39 -17.41 -4.10
C GLU A 111 -15.33 -16.23 -3.80
N GLN A 112 -15.41 -15.81 -2.53
CA GLN A 112 -16.22 -14.65 -2.13
C GLN A 112 -15.74 -13.36 -2.79
N LEU A 113 -14.43 -13.16 -2.88
CA LEU A 113 -13.84 -12.02 -3.59
C LEU A 113 -14.20 -12.04 -5.08
N ILE A 114 -14.16 -13.22 -5.71
CA ILE A 114 -14.52 -13.40 -7.12
C ILE A 114 -16.01 -13.13 -7.36
N GLU A 115 -16.88 -13.59 -6.47
CA GLU A 115 -18.32 -13.32 -6.53
C GLU A 115 -18.60 -11.81 -6.47
N LEU A 116 -18.02 -11.10 -5.49
CA LEU A 116 -18.16 -9.64 -5.36
C LEU A 116 -17.61 -8.89 -6.59
N MET A 117 -16.51 -9.37 -7.17
CA MET A 117 -15.98 -8.79 -8.41
C MET A 117 -16.92 -9.05 -9.59
N ASN A 118 -17.52 -10.24 -9.67
CA ASN A 118 -18.43 -10.64 -10.74
C ASN A 118 -19.72 -9.82 -10.77
N GLU A 119 -20.26 -9.43 -9.61
CA GLU A 119 -21.41 -8.52 -9.52
C GLU A 119 -21.19 -7.19 -10.28
N LYS A 120 -19.93 -6.77 -10.39
CA LYS A 120 -19.50 -5.53 -11.05
C LYS A 120 -19.02 -5.71 -12.49
N THR A 121 -19.29 -6.84 -13.16
CA THR A 121 -18.82 -7.12 -14.55
C THR A 121 -19.83 -6.81 -15.68
N GLY A 122 -21.01 -6.27 -15.34
CA GLY A 122 -22.03 -5.87 -16.32
C GLY A 122 -21.56 -4.74 -17.27
N LYS A 123 -22.27 -4.55 -18.39
CA LYS A 123 -21.94 -3.50 -19.37
C LYS A 123 -21.93 -2.12 -18.71
N GLY A 124 -20.83 -1.38 -18.84
CA GLY A 124 -20.62 -0.07 -18.22
C GLY A 124 -20.26 -0.12 -16.73
N LYS A 125 -20.08 -1.31 -16.14
CA LYS A 125 -19.63 -1.45 -14.75
C LYS A 125 -18.10 -1.49 -14.68
N ILE A 126 -17.57 -1.16 -13.51
CA ILE A 126 -16.13 -0.99 -13.25
C ILE A 126 -15.27 -2.23 -13.56
N ASN A 127 -15.81 -3.45 -13.39
CA ASN A 127 -15.08 -4.69 -13.65
C ASN A 127 -15.37 -5.31 -15.03
N GLU A 128 -16.09 -4.63 -15.93
CA GLU A 128 -16.26 -5.08 -17.32
C GLU A 128 -14.91 -5.39 -18.01
N PRO A 129 -13.84 -4.58 -17.84
CA PRO A 129 -12.55 -4.86 -18.49
C PRO A 129 -11.85 -6.15 -18.03
N ILE A 130 -12.18 -6.67 -16.85
CA ILE A 130 -11.57 -7.88 -16.28
C ILE A 130 -12.51 -9.09 -16.35
N LYS A 131 -13.66 -8.96 -17.01
CA LYS A 131 -14.67 -10.02 -17.10
C LYS A 131 -14.09 -11.34 -17.64
N HIS A 132 -13.10 -11.30 -18.54
CA HIS A 132 -12.46 -12.51 -19.07
C HIS A 132 -11.66 -13.29 -18.03
N LEU A 133 -11.20 -12.64 -16.96
CA LEU A 133 -10.48 -13.27 -15.85
C LEU A 133 -11.44 -13.96 -14.87
N LEU A 134 -12.69 -13.50 -14.81
CA LEU A 134 -13.72 -13.95 -13.87
C LEU A 134 -14.71 -14.95 -14.47
N LYS A 135 -14.50 -15.39 -15.72
CA LYS A 135 -15.36 -16.39 -16.39
C LYS A 135 -15.21 -17.77 -15.74
N GLY A 136 -16.34 -18.45 -15.51
CA GLY A 136 -16.40 -19.80 -14.97
C GLY A 136 -17.08 -19.83 -13.59
N GLN A 137 -17.05 -20.99 -12.95
CA GLN A 137 -17.32 -21.07 -11.51
C GLN A 137 -16.17 -20.38 -10.74
N PRO A 138 -16.40 -19.84 -9.51
CA PRO A 138 -15.38 -19.09 -8.78
C PRO A 138 -14.03 -19.80 -8.64
N ASP A 139 -14.05 -21.11 -8.39
CA ASP A 139 -12.91 -22.03 -8.30
C ASP A 139 -12.24 -22.33 -9.66
N GLU A 140 -12.94 -22.13 -10.77
CA GLU A 140 -12.41 -22.40 -12.12
C GLU A 140 -11.83 -21.17 -12.83
N THR A 141 -11.98 -19.98 -12.22
CA THR A 141 -11.56 -18.70 -12.83
C THR A 141 -10.04 -18.63 -13.04
N LYS A 142 -9.61 -17.74 -13.95
CA LYS A 142 -8.17 -17.49 -14.14
C LYS A 142 -7.52 -16.91 -12.88
N ILE A 143 -8.27 -16.13 -12.10
CA ILE A 143 -7.78 -15.53 -10.85
C ILE A 143 -7.55 -16.62 -9.80
N HIS A 144 -8.52 -17.51 -9.62
CA HIS A 144 -8.38 -18.62 -8.67
C HIS A 144 -7.18 -19.50 -9.03
N LYS A 145 -7.09 -19.93 -10.31
CA LYS A 145 -5.95 -20.73 -10.80
C LYS A 145 -4.60 -20.03 -10.66
N LEU A 146 -4.54 -18.70 -10.83
CA LEU A 146 -3.31 -17.96 -10.60
C LEU A 146 -2.87 -18.04 -9.13
N LEU A 147 -3.80 -17.86 -8.20
CA LEU A 147 -3.50 -17.96 -6.77
C LEU A 147 -3.09 -19.38 -6.38
N GLU A 148 -3.78 -20.41 -6.86
CA GLU A 148 -3.38 -21.81 -6.64
C GLU A 148 -1.94 -22.06 -7.09
N ARG A 149 -1.57 -21.56 -8.28
CA ARG A 149 -0.21 -21.71 -8.81
C ARG A 149 0.82 -20.93 -7.99
N ILE A 150 0.51 -19.72 -7.54
CA ILE A 150 1.38 -18.98 -6.61
C ILE A 150 1.59 -19.80 -5.33
N TYR A 151 0.51 -20.35 -4.78
CA TYR A 151 0.57 -21.12 -3.54
C TYR A 151 1.32 -22.45 -3.68
N SER A 152 1.31 -23.05 -4.87
CA SER A 152 2.03 -24.30 -5.17
C SER A 152 3.55 -24.19 -4.95
N PHE A 153 4.15 -23.00 -5.12
CA PHE A 153 5.58 -22.75 -4.88
C PHE A 153 6.00 -22.82 -3.40
N TYR A 154 5.03 -22.76 -2.48
CA TYR A 154 5.30 -22.90 -1.05
C TYR A 154 5.12 -24.35 -0.58
N GLY A 155 4.56 -25.24 -1.41
CA GLY A 155 4.32 -26.66 -1.12
C GLY A 155 3.29 -26.94 -0.02
N LYS A 156 3.19 -26.08 1.01
CA LYS A 156 2.25 -26.16 2.13
C LYS A 156 2.01 -24.78 2.76
N ARG A 157 0.82 -24.20 2.56
CA ARG A 157 0.28 -23.23 3.53
C ARG A 157 -1.21 -23.44 3.80
N PHE A 158 -1.58 -23.07 5.01
CA PHE A 158 -2.60 -23.64 5.87
C PHE A 158 -4.00 -23.05 5.58
N ASN A 159 -5.02 -23.90 5.45
CA ASN A 159 -6.44 -23.51 5.55
C ASN A 159 -6.98 -24.07 6.88
N GLU A 160 -7.34 -23.19 7.81
CA GLU A 160 -7.84 -23.58 9.15
C GLU A 160 -9.18 -24.34 9.11
N LYS A 161 -9.95 -24.22 8.02
CA LYS A 161 -11.28 -24.86 7.90
C LYS A 161 -11.26 -26.25 7.24
N GLU A 162 -10.25 -26.58 6.41
CA GLU A 162 -10.47 -27.61 5.38
C GLU A 162 -9.61 -28.88 5.42
N LYS A 163 -8.64 -29.08 6.32
CA LYS A 163 -7.86 -30.35 6.36
C LYS A 163 -7.45 -30.84 4.94
N THR A 164 -6.54 -30.08 4.34
CA THR A 164 -5.67 -30.41 3.16
C THR A 164 -6.21 -30.12 1.75
N LEU A 165 -5.61 -29.12 1.09
CA LEU A 165 -5.35 -29.08 -0.35
C LEU A 165 -3.86 -29.36 -0.57
N LYS A 166 -3.54 -30.43 -1.30
CA LYS A 166 -2.17 -30.77 -1.72
C LYS A 166 -1.99 -30.25 -3.13
N TYR A 167 -1.28 -29.16 -3.30
CA TYR A 167 -0.77 -28.78 -4.62
C TYR A 167 0.48 -29.61 -4.93
N GLU A 168 0.65 -30.03 -6.18
CA GLU A 168 1.95 -30.51 -6.64
C GLU A 168 2.94 -29.35 -6.57
N GLU A 169 4.10 -29.57 -5.96
CA GLU A 169 5.08 -28.52 -5.68
C GLU A 169 5.71 -28.02 -6.99
N GLU A 170 5.32 -26.83 -7.45
CA GLU A 170 6.00 -26.16 -8.56
C GLU A 170 7.39 -25.69 -8.10
N LYS A 171 8.41 -26.04 -8.87
CA LYS A 171 9.81 -25.64 -8.60
C LYS A 171 10.16 -24.42 -9.44
N SER A 172 10.99 -23.54 -8.89
CA SER A 172 11.55 -22.42 -9.66
C SER A 172 12.20 -22.92 -10.93
N LYS A 173 11.77 -22.38 -12.07
CA LYS A 173 12.36 -22.69 -13.38
C LYS A 173 13.40 -21.68 -13.80
N ILE A 174 13.30 -20.46 -13.29
CA ILE A 174 14.28 -19.40 -13.53
C ILE A 174 15.60 -19.74 -12.84
N CYS A 175 15.55 -20.24 -11.60
CA CYS A 175 16.76 -20.58 -10.84
C CYS A 175 16.85 -22.09 -10.56
N ILE A 176 17.34 -22.84 -11.55
CA ILE A 176 17.49 -24.31 -11.46
C ILE A 176 18.41 -24.72 -10.30
N SER A 177 19.42 -23.93 -9.94
CA SER A 177 20.28 -24.20 -8.78
C SER A 177 19.53 -24.12 -7.44
N LEU A 178 18.43 -23.36 -7.37
CA LEU A 178 17.55 -23.25 -6.21
C LEU A 178 16.32 -24.17 -6.31
N SER A 179 16.16 -24.94 -7.40
CA SER A 179 14.98 -25.79 -7.68
C SER A 179 14.71 -26.90 -6.66
N GLY A 180 15.59 -27.09 -5.66
CA GLY A 180 15.38 -28.00 -4.54
C GLY A 180 14.82 -27.35 -3.26
N LYS A 181 14.79 -26.01 -3.19
CA LYS A 181 14.37 -25.26 -2.01
C LYS A 181 13.04 -24.55 -2.28
N SER A 182 12.02 -24.81 -1.46
CA SER A 182 10.74 -24.10 -1.52
C SER A 182 10.95 -22.60 -1.44
N ILE A 183 10.19 -21.82 -2.23
CA ILE A 183 10.27 -20.34 -2.20
C ILE A 183 9.98 -19.82 -0.78
N MET A 184 9.20 -20.57 0.00
CA MET A 184 8.94 -20.26 1.42
C MET A 184 10.21 -20.14 2.26
N ASP A 185 11.24 -20.91 1.94
CA ASP A 185 12.47 -20.95 2.73
C ASP A 185 13.53 -19.99 2.19
N TRP A 186 13.25 -19.31 1.08
CA TRP A 186 14.22 -18.42 0.44
C TRP A 186 14.62 -17.29 1.38
N THR A 187 15.91 -16.99 1.36
CA THR A 187 16.56 -15.90 2.08
C THR A 187 16.70 -14.68 1.18
N LYS A 188 17.14 -13.55 1.73
CA LYS A 188 17.43 -12.33 0.95
C LYS A 188 18.43 -12.61 -0.19
N VAL A 189 19.41 -13.49 0.03
CA VAL A 189 20.41 -13.87 -0.98
C VAL A 189 19.78 -14.68 -2.12
N ASP A 190 18.87 -15.59 -1.79
CA ASP A 190 18.18 -16.42 -2.78
C ASP A 190 17.30 -15.55 -3.71
N ILE A 191 16.59 -14.56 -3.14
CA ILE A 191 15.78 -13.58 -3.90
C ILE A 191 16.67 -12.74 -4.84
N GLY A 192 17.81 -12.26 -4.35
CA GLY A 192 18.76 -11.50 -5.17
C GLY A 192 19.28 -12.32 -6.35
N GLN A 193 19.70 -13.57 -6.12
CA GLN A 193 20.16 -14.48 -7.17
C GLN A 193 19.07 -14.78 -8.20
N TRP A 194 17.84 -14.98 -7.74
CA TRP A 194 16.70 -15.17 -8.63
C TRP A 194 16.41 -13.93 -9.48
N ALA A 195 16.48 -12.73 -8.88
CA ALA A 195 16.24 -11.47 -9.58
C ALA A 195 17.31 -11.23 -10.68
N ASP A 196 18.59 -11.54 -10.38
CA ASP A 196 19.67 -11.48 -11.36
C ASP A 196 19.40 -12.42 -12.54
N LYS A 197 18.98 -13.66 -12.27
CA LYS A 197 18.65 -14.65 -13.32
C LYS A 197 17.44 -14.25 -14.15
N LEU A 198 16.41 -13.68 -13.52
CA LEU A 198 15.23 -13.20 -14.23
C LEU A 198 15.58 -12.07 -15.23
N ARG A 199 16.46 -11.14 -14.84
CA ARG A 199 16.94 -10.06 -15.72
C ARG A 199 17.78 -10.58 -16.89
N GLU A 200 18.52 -11.66 -16.70
CA GLU A 200 19.31 -12.30 -17.78
C GLU A 200 18.43 -12.90 -18.90
N GLU A 201 17.20 -13.31 -18.60
CA GLU A 201 16.29 -13.95 -19.57
C GLU A 201 15.83 -13.02 -20.72
N LYS A 202 15.82 -11.69 -20.50
CA LYS A 202 15.50 -10.64 -21.49
C LYS A 202 14.31 -10.96 -22.41
N ARG A 203 13.19 -11.39 -21.83
CA ARG A 203 11.97 -11.73 -22.57
C ARG A 203 11.09 -10.51 -22.82
N SER A 204 10.07 -10.66 -23.67
CA SER A 204 9.08 -9.59 -23.85
C SER A 204 8.13 -9.48 -22.65
N ASN A 205 7.57 -8.29 -22.40
CA ASN A 205 6.57 -8.07 -21.35
C ASN A 205 5.39 -9.04 -21.44
N GLN A 206 4.94 -9.34 -22.67
CA GLN A 206 3.85 -10.29 -22.90
C GLN A 206 4.24 -11.69 -22.43
N GLU A 207 5.47 -12.13 -22.65
CA GLU A 207 5.94 -13.44 -22.18
C GLU A 207 6.10 -13.52 -20.67
N TYR A 208 6.61 -12.45 -20.03
CA TYR A 208 6.72 -12.39 -18.57
C TYR A 208 5.37 -12.38 -17.89
N PHE A 209 4.39 -11.63 -18.43
CA PHE A 209 3.11 -11.41 -17.75
C PHE A 209 1.94 -12.26 -18.22
N HIS A 210 2.13 -13.16 -19.20
CA HIS A 210 1.06 -14.05 -19.62
C HIS A 210 0.76 -15.08 -18.52
N TRP A 211 -0.46 -15.09 -17.98
CA TRP A 211 -0.81 -15.94 -16.83
C TRP A 211 -0.75 -17.45 -17.12
N ASP A 212 -0.89 -17.86 -18.37
CA ASP A 212 -0.75 -19.28 -18.76
C ASP A 212 0.73 -19.72 -18.83
N ARG A 213 1.68 -18.80 -18.61
CA ARG A 213 3.11 -19.09 -18.49
C ARG A 213 3.50 -19.22 -17.02
N GLU A 214 4.74 -19.61 -16.79
CA GLU A 214 5.27 -19.93 -15.44
C GLU A 214 5.94 -18.73 -14.77
N TYR A 215 6.21 -17.66 -15.54
CA TYR A 215 6.90 -16.47 -15.03
C TYR A 215 6.07 -15.68 -14.01
N VAL A 216 4.78 -15.43 -14.27
CA VAL A 216 3.94 -14.62 -13.36
C VAL A 216 3.77 -15.26 -12.00
N PRO A 217 3.34 -16.54 -11.89
CA PRO A 217 3.11 -17.13 -10.59
C PRO A 217 4.40 -17.26 -9.78
N GLU A 218 5.52 -17.61 -10.44
CA GLU A 218 6.84 -17.66 -9.78
C GLU A 218 7.27 -16.26 -9.30
N MET A 219 7.18 -15.24 -10.16
CA MET A 219 7.51 -13.85 -9.80
C MET A 219 6.66 -13.35 -8.63
N MET A 220 5.34 -13.57 -8.68
CA MET A 220 4.44 -13.19 -7.59
C MET A 220 4.78 -13.94 -6.30
N ALA A 221 5.14 -15.23 -6.37
CA ALA A 221 5.57 -16.00 -5.21
C ALA A 221 6.88 -15.46 -4.60
N VAL A 222 7.85 -15.07 -5.42
CA VAL A 222 9.08 -14.45 -4.92
C VAL A 222 8.80 -13.07 -4.31
N ILE A 223 7.90 -12.28 -4.92
CA ILE A 223 7.47 -10.99 -4.37
C ILE A 223 6.79 -11.15 -3.02
N VAL A 224 5.85 -12.09 -2.91
CA VAL A 224 5.20 -12.46 -1.65
C VAL A 224 6.24 -12.82 -0.60
N ARG A 225 7.22 -13.65 -0.96
CA ARG A 225 8.29 -14.04 -0.03
C ARG A 225 9.12 -12.83 0.41
N ALA A 226 9.40 -11.90 -0.48
CA ALA A 226 10.09 -10.66 -0.15
C ALA A 226 9.27 -9.80 0.84
N VAL A 227 7.95 -9.71 0.66
CA VAL A 227 7.05 -9.05 1.62
C VAL A 227 7.15 -9.71 2.99
N GLU A 228 7.12 -11.04 3.07
CA GLU A 228 7.23 -11.74 4.36
C GLU A 228 8.57 -11.48 5.06
N LEU A 229 9.67 -11.47 4.30
CA LEU A 229 10.99 -11.18 4.85
C LEU A 229 11.15 -9.73 5.30
N TYR A 230 10.44 -8.80 4.64
CA TYR A 230 10.53 -7.37 4.92
C TYR A 230 9.58 -6.93 6.03
N HIS A 231 8.29 -7.21 5.89
CA HIS A 231 7.25 -6.77 6.79
C HIS A 231 6.86 -7.81 7.86
N GLY A 232 7.28 -9.08 7.71
CA GLY A 232 6.94 -10.14 8.68
C GLY A 232 5.55 -10.73 8.55
N TYR A 233 4.75 -10.31 7.55
CA TYR A 233 3.41 -10.85 7.28
C TYR A 233 3.24 -11.23 5.81
N HIS A 234 2.28 -12.09 5.53
CA HIS A 234 1.90 -12.49 4.18
C HIS A 234 0.88 -11.50 3.60
N PRO A 235 1.01 -11.06 2.33
CA PRO A 235 -0.02 -10.25 1.67
C PRO A 235 -1.39 -10.94 1.67
N ARG A 236 -2.45 -10.16 1.79
CA ARG A 236 -3.83 -10.68 1.69
C ARG A 236 -4.14 -11.16 0.28
N ASN A 237 -5.06 -12.12 0.14
CA ASN A 237 -5.52 -12.65 -1.15
C ASN A 237 -5.97 -11.52 -2.08
N PHE A 238 -6.71 -10.54 -1.56
CA PHE A 238 -7.13 -9.36 -2.33
C PHE A 238 -5.94 -8.60 -2.93
N GLN A 239 -4.84 -8.42 -2.19
CA GLN A 239 -3.65 -7.71 -2.67
C GLN A 239 -2.95 -8.48 -3.79
N LEU A 240 -2.92 -9.82 -3.69
CA LEU A 240 -2.39 -10.70 -4.74
C LEU A 240 -3.26 -10.69 -6.00
N ILE A 241 -4.59 -10.72 -5.83
CA ILE A 241 -5.55 -10.58 -6.94
C ILE A 241 -5.34 -9.24 -7.64
N ALA A 242 -5.26 -8.15 -6.88
CA ALA A 242 -5.04 -6.81 -7.42
C ALA A 242 -3.71 -6.75 -8.20
N LEU A 243 -2.62 -7.25 -7.63
CA LEU A 243 -1.32 -7.32 -8.30
C LEU A 243 -1.39 -8.11 -9.61
N GLY A 244 -1.96 -9.32 -9.57
CA GLY A 244 -2.14 -10.15 -10.76
C GLY A 244 -2.91 -9.41 -11.84
N ILE A 245 -4.05 -8.80 -11.48
CA ILE A 245 -4.88 -8.00 -12.40
C ILE A 245 -4.07 -6.83 -12.98
N PHE A 246 -3.26 -6.11 -12.20
CA PHE A 246 -2.44 -5.02 -12.75
C PHE A 246 -1.34 -5.49 -13.70
N LEU A 247 -0.79 -6.68 -13.48
CA LEU A 247 0.23 -7.27 -14.35
C LEU A 247 -0.34 -7.86 -15.64
N GLU A 248 -1.63 -8.17 -15.69
CA GLU A 248 -2.22 -8.92 -16.80
C GLU A 248 -2.13 -8.17 -18.16
N PRO A 249 -1.54 -8.78 -19.20
CA PRO A 249 -1.15 -8.08 -20.43
C PRO A 249 -2.28 -7.98 -21.48
N TYR A 250 -3.51 -8.41 -21.18
CA TYR A 250 -4.50 -8.66 -22.22
C TYR A 250 -5.08 -7.39 -22.85
N GLY A 251 -4.72 -7.19 -24.12
CA GLY A 251 -5.55 -6.50 -25.11
C GLY A 251 -5.61 -4.99 -25.05
N ARG A 252 -4.80 -4.31 -24.24
CA ARG A 252 -4.77 -2.84 -24.22
C ARG A 252 -3.36 -2.28 -23.99
N GLU A 253 -2.96 -1.37 -24.86
CA GLU A 253 -1.91 -0.36 -24.60
C GLU A 253 -2.31 0.64 -23.49
N LYS A 254 -3.52 0.50 -22.93
CA LYS A 254 -4.11 1.44 -21.98
C LYS A 254 -3.93 0.90 -20.56
N GLY A 255 -3.45 1.77 -19.65
CA GLY A 255 -3.33 1.48 -18.23
C GLY A 255 -4.65 1.09 -17.56
N ARG A 256 -4.57 0.69 -16.29
CA ARG A 256 -5.73 0.28 -15.47
C ARG A 256 -5.96 1.26 -14.33
N LEU A 257 -7.23 1.40 -13.96
CA LEU A 257 -7.67 2.13 -12.79
C LEU A 257 -8.31 1.14 -11.82
N GLY A 258 -7.73 0.97 -10.64
CA GLY A 258 -8.27 0.11 -9.58
C GLY A 258 -8.83 0.96 -8.44
N ASN A 259 -10.10 0.74 -8.08
CA ASN A 259 -10.67 1.30 -6.87
C ASN A 259 -10.38 0.36 -5.70
N ILE A 260 -9.38 0.73 -4.89
CA ILE A 260 -8.94 0.00 -3.70
C ILE A 260 -9.22 0.89 -2.50
N SER A 261 -10.05 0.41 -1.57
CA SER A 261 -10.43 1.15 -0.37
C SER A 261 -9.22 1.45 0.52
N THR A 262 -9.28 2.56 1.26
CA THR A 262 -8.29 2.90 2.30
C THR A 262 -8.22 1.78 3.34
N GLY A 263 -7.01 1.46 3.80
CA GLY A 263 -6.79 0.34 4.74
C GLY A 263 -6.58 -1.02 4.06
N GLU A 264 -6.85 -1.17 2.77
CA GLU A 264 -6.59 -2.42 2.04
C GLU A 264 -5.11 -2.64 1.68
N GLY A 265 -4.23 -1.71 2.08
CA GLY A 265 -2.80 -1.78 1.84
C GLY A 265 -2.41 -1.43 0.41
N LYS A 266 -3.02 -0.36 -0.14
CA LYS A 266 -2.72 0.13 -1.50
C LYS A 266 -1.22 0.41 -1.71
N SER A 267 -0.54 1.00 -0.73
CA SER A 267 0.91 1.26 -0.79
C SER A 267 1.73 -0.01 -1.06
N LEU A 268 1.37 -1.12 -0.40
CA LEU A 268 2.02 -2.42 -0.61
C LEU A 268 1.73 -2.97 -2.01
N ILE A 269 0.49 -2.85 -2.50
CA ILE A 269 0.13 -3.23 -3.88
C ILE A 269 0.98 -2.44 -4.88
N THR A 270 1.11 -1.12 -4.69
CA THR A 270 1.94 -0.25 -5.53
C THR A 270 3.41 -0.66 -5.49
N ALA A 271 3.96 -0.97 -4.31
CA ALA A 271 5.35 -1.41 -4.18
C ALA A 271 5.60 -2.77 -4.86
N MET A 272 4.70 -3.74 -4.67
CA MET A 272 4.78 -5.04 -5.34
C MET A 272 4.69 -4.90 -6.87
N LEU A 273 3.80 -4.04 -7.36
CA LEU A 273 3.65 -3.78 -8.79
C LEU A 273 4.90 -3.10 -9.37
N ALA A 274 5.46 -2.13 -8.68
CA ALA A 274 6.70 -1.47 -9.07
C ALA A 274 7.87 -2.47 -9.13
N ALA A 275 7.99 -3.35 -8.13
CA ALA A 275 9.03 -4.38 -8.11
C ALA A 275 8.89 -5.33 -9.30
N ALA A 276 7.68 -5.83 -9.58
CA ALA A 276 7.41 -6.70 -10.71
C ALA A 276 7.78 -6.08 -12.06
N GLN A 277 7.51 -4.78 -12.25
CA GLN A 277 7.86 -4.06 -13.47
C GLN A 277 9.37 -3.78 -13.56
N ALA A 278 9.99 -3.35 -12.46
CA ALA A 278 11.43 -3.06 -12.43
C ALA A 278 12.30 -4.33 -12.59
N LEU A 279 11.81 -5.48 -12.12
CA LEU A 279 12.45 -6.79 -12.32
C LEU A 279 12.59 -7.21 -13.80
N ILE A 280 11.80 -6.61 -14.70
CA ILE A 280 11.86 -6.84 -16.15
C ILE A 280 12.43 -5.62 -16.90
N ASP A 281 13.35 -4.91 -16.25
CA ASP A 281 14.09 -3.75 -16.77
C ASP A 281 13.20 -2.58 -17.21
N LYS A 282 12.12 -2.30 -16.47
CA LYS A 282 11.30 -1.09 -16.65
C LYS A 282 11.62 -0.04 -15.61
N ASN A 283 11.78 1.20 -16.05
CA ASN A 283 11.85 2.34 -15.15
C ASN A 283 10.43 2.70 -14.69
N VAL A 284 10.21 2.78 -13.39
CA VAL A 284 8.90 2.99 -12.76
C VAL A 284 8.89 4.32 -12.04
N ASP A 285 8.03 5.24 -12.48
CA ASP A 285 7.72 6.46 -11.74
C ASP A 285 6.45 6.25 -10.92
N ILE A 286 6.52 6.54 -9.63
CA ILE A 286 5.40 6.41 -8.69
C ILE A 286 5.02 7.79 -8.20
N VAL A 287 3.84 8.24 -8.61
CA VAL A 287 3.30 9.54 -8.22
C VAL A 287 2.43 9.39 -6.98
N THR A 288 2.77 10.15 -5.94
CA THR A 288 1.99 10.25 -4.70
C THR A 288 1.26 11.59 -4.63
N SER A 289 0.25 11.68 -3.75
CA SER A 289 -0.51 12.92 -3.53
C SER A 289 0.27 14.03 -2.82
N SER A 290 1.40 13.71 -2.20
CA SER A 290 2.30 14.69 -1.58
C SER A 290 3.76 14.28 -1.58
N GLN A 291 4.64 15.28 -1.55
CA GLN A 291 6.09 15.15 -1.33
C GLN A 291 6.43 14.31 -0.09
N VAL A 292 5.71 14.50 1.03
CA VAL A 292 5.98 13.78 2.29
C VAL A 292 5.81 12.27 2.10
N LEU A 293 4.73 11.84 1.43
CA LEU A 293 4.49 10.43 1.13
C LEU A 293 5.53 9.85 0.17
N ALA A 294 5.99 10.63 -0.82
CA ALA A 294 7.04 10.20 -1.74
C ALA A 294 8.37 9.96 -1.01
N ILE A 295 8.80 10.91 -0.18
CA ILE A 295 10.05 10.80 0.59
C ILE A 295 9.97 9.62 1.56
N ARG A 296 8.86 9.52 2.30
CA ARG A 296 8.63 8.43 3.27
C ARG A 296 8.65 7.07 2.59
N ASN A 297 7.90 6.87 1.51
CA ASN A 297 7.84 5.56 0.85
C ASN A 297 9.19 5.17 0.21
N ALA A 298 10.01 6.14 -0.20
CA ALA A 298 11.35 5.90 -0.73
C ALA A 298 12.47 5.84 0.33
N SER A 299 12.14 5.99 1.62
CA SER A 299 13.12 5.97 2.70
C SER A 299 13.50 4.53 3.09
N ASP A 300 14.55 4.43 3.90
CA ASP A 300 14.99 3.23 4.61
C ASP A 300 14.26 3.03 5.97
N ASP A 301 13.15 3.75 6.19
CA ASP A 301 12.31 3.53 7.37
C ASP A 301 11.71 2.11 7.31
N PRO A 302 11.93 1.27 8.33
CA PRO A 302 11.49 -0.12 8.32
C PRO A 302 9.97 -0.29 8.49
N GLU A 303 9.26 0.72 9.01
CA GLU A 303 7.82 0.67 9.23
C GLU A 303 7.04 1.19 8.02
N GLU A 304 7.52 2.28 7.40
CA GLU A 304 6.79 2.99 6.36
C GLU A 304 7.48 3.05 5.00
N GLY A 305 8.80 2.88 4.95
CA GLY A 305 9.61 2.91 3.73
C GLY A 305 9.58 1.59 2.97
N TYR A 306 10.00 1.61 1.71
CA TYR A 306 10.11 0.41 0.86
C TYR A 306 11.53 0.20 0.32
N LYS A 307 12.52 1.02 0.73
CA LYS A 307 13.87 0.94 0.18
C LYS A 307 14.51 -0.43 0.35
N GLU A 308 14.44 -0.98 1.55
CA GLU A 308 14.98 -2.30 1.84
C GLU A 308 14.18 -3.43 1.17
N PHE A 309 12.87 -3.25 0.95
CA PHE A 309 12.06 -4.19 0.16
C PHE A 309 12.57 -4.29 -1.28
N PHE A 310 12.82 -3.16 -1.96
CA PHE A 310 13.35 -3.17 -3.33
C PHE A 310 14.79 -3.69 -3.38
N HIS A 311 15.61 -3.39 -2.38
CA HIS A 311 16.97 -3.92 -2.27
C HIS A 311 17.04 -5.45 -2.20
N LEU A 312 15.99 -6.14 -1.72
CA LEU A 312 15.92 -7.62 -1.75
C LEU A 312 16.08 -8.18 -3.17
N PHE A 313 15.64 -7.43 -4.18
CA PHE A 313 15.71 -7.78 -5.60
C PHE A 313 16.93 -7.17 -6.31
N GLY A 314 17.79 -6.44 -5.57
CA GLY A 314 18.87 -5.64 -6.14
C GLY A 314 18.38 -4.41 -6.92
N LEU A 315 17.13 -3.99 -6.73
CA LEU A 315 16.56 -2.80 -7.36
C LEU A 315 16.87 -1.55 -6.54
N LYS A 316 17.12 -0.43 -7.21
CA LYS A 316 17.40 0.86 -6.59
C LYS A 316 16.19 1.77 -6.70
N ILE A 317 15.99 2.52 -5.63
CA ILE A 317 14.83 3.39 -5.42
C ILE A 317 15.29 4.73 -4.86
N ASN A 318 14.66 5.79 -5.34
CA ASN A 318 14.82 7.11 -4.77
C ASN A 318 13.54 7.97 -4.90
N ASN A 319 13.60 9.20 -4.43
CA ASN A 319 12.58 10.22 -4.69
C ASN A 319 13.17 11.40 -5.48
N ASN A 320 12.35 12.22 -6.13
CA ASN A 320 12.81 13.40 -6.87
C ASN A 320 12.57 14.74 -6.15
N CYS A 321 12.22 14.70 -4.86
CA CYS A 321 11.56 15.81 -4.19
C CYS A 321 12.06 16.10 -2.77
N ASP A 322 13.09 15.43 -2.26
CA ASP A 322 13.68 15.73 -0.95
C ASP A 322 14.59 16.97 -0.93
N ASP A 323 15.13 17.30 0.24
CA ASP A 323 15.99 18.47 0.45
C ASP A 323 17.26 18.47 -0.43
N ALA A 324 17.79 17.28 -0.76
CA ALA A 324 18.94 17.17 -1.66
C ALA A 324 18.53 17.54 -3.09
N CYS A 325 17.36 17.05 -3.53
CA CYS A 325 16.75 17.44 -4.80
C CYS A 325 16.39 18.93 -4.85
N GLU A 326 15.97 19.53 -3.75
CA GLU A 326 15.58 20.95 -3.71
C GLU A 326 16.74 21.92 -3.46
N ASN A 327 17.97 21.40 -3.31
CA ASN A 327 19.13 22.26 -3.13
C ASN A 327 19.33 23.20 -4.33
N PRO A 328 19.40 24.53 -4.14
CA PRO A 328 19.49 25.49 -5.24
C PRO A 328 20.76 25.39 -6.10
N ARG A 329 21.83 24.77 -5.56
CA ARG A 329 23.13 24.65 -6.23
C ARG A 329 23.33 23.27 -6.85
N THR A 330 22.93 22.21 -6.14
CA THR A 330 23.23 20.82 -6.52
C THR A 330 21.99 20.02 -6.92
N GLY A 331 20.79 20.50 -6.62
CA GLY A 331 19.55 19.75 -6.77
C GLY A 331 19.24 19.31 -8.21
N GLN A 332 19.64 20.10 -9.20
CA GLN A 332 19.52 19.69 -10.61
C GLN A 332 20.34 18.43 -10.92
N ILE A 333 21.58 18.38 -10.43
CA ILE A 333 22.49 17.26 -10.65
C ILE A 333 21.99 16.03 -9.87
N GLU A 334 21.57 16.25 -8.61
CA GLU A 334 20.98 15.20 -7.78
C GLU A 334 19.78 14.53 -8.47
N ARG A 335 18.81 15.32 -8.97
CA ARG A 335 17.63 14.78 -9.66
C ARG A 335 18.02 13.99 -10.91
N LYS A 336 18.94 14.52 -11.72
CA LYS A 336 19.46 13.81 -12.90
C LYS A 336 20.10 12.47 -12.52
N GLU A 337 20.97 12.46 -11.51
CA GLU A 337 21.63 11.24 -11.05
C GLU A 337 20.64 10.22 -10.53
N ARG A 338 19.63 10.66 -9.76
CA ARG A 338 18.57 9.77 -9.27
C ARG A 338 17.80 9.12 -10.41
N TYR A 339 17.36 9.90 -11.41
CA TYR A 339 16.66 9.37 -12.58
C TYR A 339 17.51 8.40 -13.41
N LEU A 340 18.83 8.56 -13.43
CA LEU A 340 19.73 7.68 -14.19
C LEU A 340 20.13 6.41 -13.45
N GLN A 341 20.21 6.47 -12.12
CA GLN A 341 20.80 5.41 -11.30
C GLN A 341 19.78 4.52 -10.58
N ASN A 342 18.49 4.85 -10.64
CA ASN A 342 17.44 4.12 -9.92
C ASN A 342 16.34 3.69 -10.89
N GLU A 343 15.92 2.43 -10.77
CA GLU A 343 14.83 1.88 -11.57
C GLU A 343 13.46 2.42 -11.10
N ILE A 344 13.36 2.82 -9.83
CA ILE A 344 12.10 3.28 -9.22
C ILE A 344 12.26 4.68 -8.65
N ILE A 345 11.37 5.60 -9.02
CA ILE A 345 11.37 6.98 -8.51
C ILE A 345 10.01 7.34 -7.95
N TYR A 346 9.97 7.67 -6.66
CA TYR A 346 8.81 8.30 -6.04
C TYR A 346 8.84 9.82 -6.23
N GLY A 347 7.67 10.43 -6.34
CA GLY A 347 7.58 11.89 -6.37
C GLY A 347 6.14 12.37 -6.33
N GLU A 348 5.96 13.64 -6.04
CA GLU A 348 4.68 14.30 -6.29
C GLU A 348 4.60 14.76 -7.75
N THR A 349 3.39 14.83 -8.30
CA THR A 349 3.09 15.24 -9.68
C THR A 349 3.89 16.46 -10.15
N ALA A 350 3.93 17.51 -9.31
CA ALA A 350 4.57 18.77 -9.65
C ALA A 350 6.08 18.64 -9.90
N TYR A 351 6.77 17.72 -9.21
CA TYR A 351 8.22 17.55 -9.33
C TYR A 351 8.60 16.87 -10.65
N PHE A 352 7.85 15.84 -11.06
CA PHE A 352 8.02 15.22 -12.37
C PHE A 352 7.75 16.21 -13.50
N GLN A 353 6.64 16.96 -13.40
CA GLN A 353 6.29 17.98 -14.39
C GLN A 353 7.37 19.08 -14.47
N ARG A 354 7.85 19.58 -13.33
CA ARG A 354 8.91 20.58 -13.27
C ARG A 354 10.16 20.13 -14.02
N ASP A 355 10.64 18.92 -13.73
CA ASP A 355 11.89 18.43 -14.30
C ASP A 355 11.79 18.21 -15.82
N ILE A 356 10.64 17.73 -16.29
CA ILE A 356 10.33 17.61 -17.73
C ILE A 356 10.29 18.98 -18.39
N LEU A 357 9.57 19.95 -17.81
CA LEU A 357 9.45 21.30 -18.36
C LEU A 357 10.80 22.06 -18.35
N LEU A 358 11.60 21.92 -17.29
CA LEU A 358 12.96 22.45 -17.22
C LEU A 358 13.85 21.87 -18.32
N THR A 359 13.68 20.59 -18.62
CA THR A 359 14.45 19.93 -19.69
C THR A 359 14.03 20.42 -21.07
N ILE A 360 12.72 20.43 -21.36
CA ILE A 360 12.19 20.79 -22.68
C ILE A 360 12.35 22.29 -22.99
N PHE A 361 12.03 23.17 -22.04
CA PHE A 361 11.94 24.62 -22.29
C PHE A 361 13.15 25.42 -21.84
N PHE A 362 13.91 24.92 -20.87
CA PHE A 362 15.08 25.62 -20.32
C PHE A 362 16.41 24.90 -20.59
N SER A 363 16.39 23.84 -21.41
CA SER A 363 17.58 23.05 -21.77
C SER A 363 18.37 22.56 -20.54
N LYS A 364 17.67 22.31 -19.43
CA LYS A 364 18.28 21.71 -18.24
C LYS A 364 18.41 20.21 -18.46
N ASP A 365 19.62 19.69 -18.38
CA ASP A 365 19.84 18.25 -18.51
C ASP A 365 19.41 17.54 -17.22
N ILE A 366 18.12 17.18 -17.12
CA ILE A 366 17.52 16.48 -15.97
C ILE A 366 16.82 15.21 -16.43
N ARG A 367 15.69 15.34 -17.14
CA ARG A 367 14.84 14.24 -17.62
C ARG A 367 13.81 14.78 -18.62
N ASP A 368 13.67 14.13 -19.77
CA ASP A 368 12.81 14.58 -20.88
C ASP A 368 11.44 13.88 -20.94
N ARG A 369 11.28 12.74 -20.26
CA ARG A 369 10.03 11.95 -20.23
C ARG A 369 9.85 11.19 -18.93
N ILE A 370 8.60 10.81 -18.65
CA ILE A 370 8.25 9.83 -17.61
C ILE A 370 8.89 8.46 -17.91
N GLY A 371 9.00 7.61 -16.91
CA GLY A 371 9.51 6.24 -16.98
C GLY A 371 8.68 5.35 -17.92
N ASP A 372 9.14 4.12 -18.09
CA ASP A 372 8.43 3.13 -18.90
C ASP A 372 7.05 2.79 -18.32
N ILE A 373 6.92 2.88 -16.99
CA ILE A 373 5.68 2.68 -16.25
C ILE A 373 5.43 3.87 -15.32
N LEU A 374 4.19 4.37 -15.33
CA LEU A 374 3.70 5.39 -14.40
C LEU A 374 2.65 4.77 -13.50
N LEU A 375 2.91 4.72 -12.19
CA LEU A 375 1.95 4.34 -11.17
C LEU A 375 1.47 5.61 -10.47
N VAL A 376 0.15 5.79 -10.40
CA VAL A 376 -0.44 6.99 -9.81
C VAL A 376 -1.27 6.58 -8.60
N ASP A 377 -0.80 6.95 -7.41
CA ASP A 377 -1.59 6.83 -6.19
C ASP A 377 -2.55 8.02 -6.06
N GLU A 378 -3.72 7.79 -5.44
CA GLU A 378 -4.77 8.80 -5.23
C GLU A 378 -5.08 9.60 -6.51
N VAL A 379 -5.32 8.87 -7.59
CA VAL A 379 -5.58 9.45 -8.93
C VAL A 379 -6.80 10.37 -8.96
N ASP A 380 -7.79 10.16 -8.10
CA ASP A 380 -8.92 11.06 -7.89
C ASP A 380 -8.44 12.41 -7.34
N ASN A 381 -7.57 12.40 -6.33
CA ASN A 381 -6.96 13.62 -5.82
C ASN A 381 -6.16 14.36 -6.91
N MET A 382 -5.47 13.64 -7.79
CA MET A 382 -4.69 14.27 -8.85
C MET A 382 -5.52 14.80 -10.01
N VAL A 383 -6.48 14.01 -10.50
CA VAL A 383 -7.19 14.29 -11.77
C VAL A 383 -8.50 15.04 -11.55
N ILE A 384 -9.07 15.00 -10.34
CA ILE A 384 -10.33 15.67 -10.00
C ILE A 384 -10.03 16.83 -9.06
N ASP A 385 -9.50 16.58 -7.86
CA ASP A 385 -9.35 17.63 -6.84
C ASP A 385 -8.32 18.69 -7.25
N ASN A 386 -7.24 18.23 -7.90
CA ASN A 386 -6.13 19.08 -8.32
C ASN A 386 -6.13 19.37 -9.83
N ALA A 387 -7.23 19.10 -10.54
CA ALA A 387 -7.33 19.29 -11.99
C ALA A 387 -7.03 20.72 -12.45
N GLU A 388 -7.37 21.71 -11.61
CA GLU A 388 -7.20 23.13 -11.90
C GLU A 388 -5.80 23.65 -11.54
N LYS A 389 -4.99 22.87 -10.80
CA LYS A 389 -3.64 23.29 -10.42
C LYS A 389 -2.76 23.37 -11.64
N THR A 390 -2.22 24.55 -11.91
CA THR A 390 -1.26 24.79 -12.98
C THR A 390 0.13 25.00 -12.38
N LEU A 391 1.09 24.19 -12.81
CA LEU A 391 2.49 24.39 -12.46
C LEU A 391 3.09 25.52 -13.31
N TYR A 392 3.59 26.57 -12.64
CA TYR A 392 4.28 27.68 -13.30
C TYR A 392 5.77 27.66 -12.98
N ILE A 393 6.62 27.68 -14.00
CA ILE A 393 8.07 27.87 -13.85
C ILE A 393 8.37 29.35 -14.10
N SER A 394 8.69 30.07 -13.03
CA SER A 394 9.17 31.45 -13.11
C SER A 394 10.68 31.48 -13.03
N HIS A 395 11.28 32.38 -13.80
CA HIS A 395 12.67 32.78 -13.62
C HIS A 395 12.67 34.27 -13.34
N GLY A 396 13.54 34.73 -12.43
CA GLY A 396 13.78 36.15 -12.29
C GLY A 396 14.31 36.68 -13.62
N THR A 397 13.56 37.57 -14.26
CA THR A 397 14.11 38.37 -15.36
C THR A 397 15.37 39.04 -14.85
N THR A 398 16.49 38.86 -15.56
CA THR A 398 17.71 39.62 -15.28
C THR A 398 17.30 41.08 -15.22
N ASP A 399 17.56 41.68 -14.07
CA ASP A 399 16.91 42.93 -13.74
C ASP A 399 17.26 43.99 -14.79
N MET A 400 16.25 44.42 -15.55
CA MET A 400 16.37 45.51 -16.51
C MET A 400 16.55 46.86 -15.79
N ARG A 401 16.74 46.87 -14.46
CA ARG A 401 17.23 48.01 -13.66
C ARG A 401 18.34 48.78 -14.35
N HIS A 402 19.31 48.11 -14.99
CA HIS A 402 20.39 48.79 -15.72
C HIS A 402 19.98 49.37 -17.07
N LEU A 403 18.89 48.87 -17.66
CA LEU A 403 18.28 49.44 -18.87
C LEU A 403 17.31 50.58 -18.55
N ARG A 404 16.86 50.71 -17.30
CA ARG A 404 16.04 51.84 -16.84
C ARG A 404 16.72 53.18 -17.12
N ASP A 405 18.03 53.28 -16.89
CA ASP A 405 18.79 54.50 -17.16
C ASP A 405 18.89 54.80 -18.66
N LEU A 406 18.87 53.77 -19.52
CA LEU A 406 18.86 53.91 -20.98
C LEU A 406 17.49 54.40 -21.50
N PHE A 407 16.39 53.95 -20.89
CA PHE A 407 15.02 54.31 -21.29
C PHE A 407 14.54 55.66 -20.73
N ILE A 408 15.25 56.25 -19.76
CA ILE A 408 14.94 57.61 -19.26
C ILE A 408 15.50 58.70 -20.21
N GLN A 409 16.41 58.34 -21.13
CA GLN A 409 17.03 59.28 -22.09
C GLN A 409 16.42 59.28 -23.50
N ILE A 410 15.33 58.52 -23.71
CA ILE A 410 14.49 58.60 -24.93
C ILE A 410 13.19 59.29 -24.53
#